data_AF-A0A6A7RUC2-F1
#
_entry.id   AF-A0A6A7RUC2-F1
#
_cell.length_a   1.000
_cell.length_b   1.000
_cell.length_c   1.000
_cell.angle_alpha   90.00
_cell.angle_beta   90.00
_cell.angle_gamma   90.00
#
_symmetry.space_group_name_H-M   'P 1'
#
loop_
_entity.id
_entity.type
_entity.pdbx_description
1 polymer ?
#
loop_
_entity_poly.entity_id
_entity_poly.type
_entity_poly.pdbx_seq_one_letter_code
_entity_poly.pdbx_strand_id
1 'polypeptide(L)'
;QVLVDALRVRHLIVGDDFRFGARRSGDFALLRATGARLGFQVEAMHSVTLEGERASSSAVRDALQDGRLEHAARLLGRPYSIDGRVVRGEQLGRQLGFATANIRIKHQKPPLQGVFAVEVTGLPGGPQRGAANLGYRPSANQVTRPLLEVHLFDFCADIYGAHLNVRFLHKLRDEMKFPDFNALKAQIAADVEAAKAYFQFRDPPWLTTSKPST
;
A
#
# COMPACT_ATOMS: atom_id res chain seq x y z
N GLN A 1 23.10 13.22 22.40
CA GLN A 1 23.26 14.06 21.20
C GLN A 1 21.96 14.24 20.43
N VAL A 2 21.44 13.26 19.69
CA VAL A 2 20.21 13.45 18.87
C VAL A 2 19.00 13.88 19.70
N LEU A 3 18.62 13.12 20.73
CA LEU A 3 17.40 13.40 21.51
C LEU A 3 17.50 14.69 22.35
N VAL A 4 18.68 15.00 22.87
CA VAL A 4 18.88 16.08 23.84
C VAL A 4 19.30 17.37 23.15
N ASP A 5 20.30 17.34 22.27
CA ASP A 5 20.89 18.55 21.72
C ASP A 5 20.17 18.99 20.45
N ALA A 6 19.82 18.04 19.58
CA ALA A 6 19.17 18.34 18.30
C ALA A 6 17.65 18.49 18.45
N LEU A 7 16.99 17.51 19.10
CA LEU A 7 15.53 17.49 19.23
C LEU A 7 15.01 18.14 20.52
N ARG A 8 15.87 18.31 21.54
CA ARG A 8 15.51 18.89 22.85
C ARG A 8 14.24 18.26 23.44
N VAL A 9 14.16 16.93 23.36
CA VAL A 9 12.98 16.15 23.76
C VAL A 9 12.68 16.37 25.24
N ARG A 10 11.40 16.59 25.55
CA ARG A 10 10.87 16.63 26.94
C ARG A 10 10.21 15.31 27.34
N HIS A 11 9.59 14.63 26.37
CA HIS A 11 8.86 13.39 26.58
C HIS A 11 9.03 12.50 25.36
N LEU A 12 9.35 11.22 25.58
CA LEU A 12 9.66 10.25 24.55
C LEU A 12 8.79 9.01 24.73
N ILE A 13 8.00 8.67 23.72
CA ILE A 13 7.20 7.44 23.69
C ILE A 13 7.91 6.44 22.78
N VAL A 14 8.11 5.21 23.27
CA VAL A 14 8.73 4.12 22.49
C VAL A 14 7.92 2.83 22.60
N GLY A 15 7.98 1.99 21.57
CA GLY A 15 7.40 0.65 21.65
C GLY A 15 8.09 -0.23 22.69
N ASP A 16 7.36 -1.21 23.23
CA ASP A 16 7.86 -2.19 24.20
C ASP A 16 9.07 -3.01 23.72
N ASP A 17 9.23 -3.20 22.41
CA ASP A 17 10.37 -3.90 21.78
C ASP A 17 11.47 -2.96 21.25
N PHE A 18 11.42 -1.68 21.60
CA PHE A 18 12.37 -0.67 21.13
C PHE A 18 13.79 -0.98 21.59
N ARG A 19 14.73 -0.96 20.64
CA ARG A 19 16.16 -1.09 20.87
C ARG A 19 16.93 -0.05 20.08
N PHE A 20 18.01 0.46 20.64
CA PHE A 20 18.87 1.46 20.01
C PHE A 20 20.35 1.21 20.31
N GLY A 21 21.23 2.04 19.73
CA GLY A 21 22.68 1.91 19.92
C GLY A 21 23.30 0.76 19.11
N ALA A 22 24.63 0.68 19.14
CA ALA A 22 25.38 -0.33 18.41
C ALA A 22 24.95 -1.73 18.84
N ARG A 23 24.61 -2.59 17.87
CA ARG A 23 24.15 -3.98 18.10
C ARG A 23 22.93 -4.08 19.01
N ARG A 24 22.02 -3.09 18.99
CA ARG A 24 20.76 -3.10 19.78
C ARG A 24 21.00 -3.18 21.31
N SER A 25 22.16 -2.70 21.77
CA SER A 25 22.56 -2.78 23.18
C SER A 25 21.75 -1.89 24.11
N GLY A 26 21.17 -0.80 23.60
CA GLY A 26 20.29 0.07 24.35
C GLY A 26 18.85 -0.44 24.35
N ASP A 27 18.22 -0.40 25.50
CA ASP A 27 16.84 -0.80 25.73
C ASP A 27 16.05 0.27 26.48
N PHE A 28 14.77 -0.01 26.75
CA PHE A 28 13.89 0.89 27.48
C PHE A 28 14.44 1.29 28.85
N ALA A 29 15.06 0.35 29.59
CA ALA A 29 15.60 0.62 30.92
C ALA A 29 16.74 1.63 30.85
N LEU A 30 17.66 1.45 29.90
CA LEU A 30 18.74 2.41 29.64
C LEU A 30 18.19 3.78 29.22
N LEU A 31 17.19 3.80 28.35
CA LEU A 31 16.59 5.03 27.85
C LEU A 31 15.90 5.82 28.97
N ARG A 32 15.16 5.13 29.85
CA ARG A 32 14.49 5.72 31.01
C ARG A 32 15.48 6.29 32.03
N ALA A 33 16.54 5.54 32.35
CA ALA A 33 17.60 6.01 33.24
C ALA A 33 18.33 7.23 32.67
N THR A 34 18.59 7.22 31.36
CA THR A 34 19.19 8.34 30.64
C THR A 34 18.26 9.56 30.61
N GLY A 35 16.97 9.35 30.41
CA GLY A 35 15.95 10.40 30.43
C GLY A 35 15.89 11.11 31.78
N ALA A 36 15.83 10.35 32.87
CA ALA A 36 15.84 10.91 34.23
C ALA A 36 17.08 11.79 34.49
N ARG A 37 18.25 11.38 34.00
CA ARG A 37 19.50 12.14 34.15
C ARG A 37 19.56 13.39 33.26
N LEU A 38 18.96 13.34 32.08
CA LEU A 38 19.07 14.40 31.06
C LEU A 38 17.82 15.28 30.95
N GLY A 39 16.83 15.10 31.82
CA GLY A 39 15.66 15.96 31.93
C GLY A 39 14.54 15.68 30.92
N PHE A 40 14.37 14.42 30.50
CA PHE A 40 13.24 14.00 29.67
C PHE A 40 12.58 12.72 30.19
N GLN A 41 11.26 12.63 30.00
CA GLN A 41 10.48 11.46 30.39
C GLN A 41 10.46 10.42 29.27
N VAL A 42 10.37 9.15 29.65
CA VAL A 42 10.25 8.03 28.70
C VAL A 42 9.06 7.16 29.09
N GLU A 43 8.15 6.95 28.16
CA GLU A 43 6.97 6.11 28.32
C GLU A 43 6.99 4.96 27.32
N ALA A 44 6.57 3.78 27.77
CA ALA A 44 6.43 2.61 26.91
C ALA A 44 5.00 2.55 26.36
N MET A 45 4.87 2.53 25.05
CA MET A 45 3.63 2.20 24.37
C MET A 45 3.50 0.68 24.28
N HIS A 46 2.45 0.13 24.88
CA HIS A 46 2.15 -1.29 24.76
C HIS A 46 1.82 -1.66 23.31
N SER A 47 2.24 -2.86 22.92
CA SER A 47 1.85 -3.44 21.64
C SER A 47 0.33 -3.44 21.46
N VAL A 48 -0.12 -2.93 20.32
CA VAL A 48 -1.52 -3.00 19.91
C VAL A 48 -1.81 -4.44 19.47
N THR A 49 -2.86 -5.03 20.04
CA THR A 49 -3.35 -6.35 19.65
C THR A 49 -4.74 -6.26 19.06
N LEU A 50 -5.00 -7.07 18.04
CA LEU A 50 -6.29 -7.20 17.39
C LEU A 50 -6.63 -8.69 17.32
N GLU A 51 -7.75 -9.10 17.92
CA GLU A 51 -8.18 -10.51 17.95
C GLU A 51 -7.09 -11.47 18.50
N GLY A 52 -6.23 -10.98 19.40
CA GLY A 52 -5.12 -11.74 19.98
C GLY A 52 -3.82 -11.71 19.17
N GLU A 53 -3.82 -11.11 17.97
CA GLU A 53 -2.63 -10.94 17.14
C GLU A 53 -2.00 -9.55 17.36
N ARG A 54 -0.66 -9.50 17.44
CA ARG A 54 0.08 -8.24 17.52
C ARG A 54 0.07 -7.51 16.18
N ALA A 55 -0.50 -6.31 16.16
CA ALA A 55 -0.42 -5.41 15.01
C ALA A 55 1.02 -4.91 14.84
N SER A 56 1.74 -5.50 13.89
CA SER A 56 3.15 -5.20 13.63
C SER A 56 3.44 -5.11 12.13
N SER A 57 4.52 -4.41 11.76
CA SER A 57 4.93 -4.30 10.36
C SER A 57 5.25 -5.66 9.72
N SER A 58 5.71 -6.65 10.49
CA SER A 58 5.94 -8.01 9.97
C SER A 58 4.63 -8.71 9.67
N ALA A 59 3.70 -8.75 10.63
CA ALA A 59 2.37 -9.34 10.43
C ALA A 59 1.64 -8.73 9.23
N VAL A 60 1.70 -7.40 9.07
CA VAL A 60 1.14 -6.72 7.90
C VAL A 60 1.83 -7.18 6.61
N ARG A 61 3.16 -7.27 6.57
CA ARG A 61 3.88 -7.71 5.36
C ARG A 61 3.54 -9.16 5.01
N ASP A 62 3.48 -10.04 5.99
CA ASP A 62 3.16 -11.45 5.78
C ASP A 62 1.73 -11.60 5.23
N ALA A 63 0.77 -10.89 5.84
CA ALA A 63 -0.61 -10.83 5.34
C ALA A 63 -0.71 -10.33 3.90
N LEU A 64 0.05 -9.28 3.55
CA LEU A 64 0.08 -8.74 2.19
C LEU A 64 0.72 -9.72 1.21
N GLN A 65 1.83 -10.37 1.57
CA GLN A 65 2.49 -11.37 0.73
C GLN A 65 1.58 -12.57 0.43
N ASP A 66 0.80 -13.01 1.44
CA ASP A 66 -0.19 -14.07 1.30
C ASP A 66 -1.44 -13.64 0.51
N GLY A 67 -1.57 -12.36 0.14
CA GLY A 67 -2.76 -11.81 -0.51
C GLY A 67 -3.98 -11.64 0.41
N ARG A 68 -3.80 -11.74 1.73
CA ARG A 68 -4.85 -11.59 2.75
C ARG A 68 -5.15 -10.11 3.04
N LEU A 69 -5.62 -9.38 2.02
CA LEU A 69 -5.82 -7.93 2.08
C LEU A 69 -6.79 -7.46 3.18
N GLU A 70 -7.88 -8.18 3.41
CA GLU A 70 -8.84 -7.84 4.48
C GLU A 70 -8.18 -7.92 5.86
N HIS A 71 -7.35 -8.93 6.07
CA HIS A 71 -6.61 -9.10 7.31
C HIS A 71 -5.54 -8.01 7.49
N ALA A 72 -4.78 -7.71 6.44
CA ALA A 72 -3.85 -6.58 6.45
C ALA A 72 -4.56 -5.26 6.76
N ALA A 73 -5.76 -5.05 6.21
CA ALA A 73 -6.56 -3.85 6.47
C ALA A 73 -7.01 -3.76 7.93
N ARG A 74 -7.39 -4.88 8.55
CA ARG A 74 -7.70 -4.96 9.98
C ARG A 74 -6.50 -4.56 10.84
N LEU A 75 -5.32 -5.13 10.57
CA LEU A 75 -4.08 -4.79 11.29
C LEU A 75 -3.67 -3.31 11.11
N LEU A 76 -3.95 -2.72 9.95
CA LEU A 76 -3.63 -1.32 9.62
C LEU A 76 -4.69 -0.30 10.07
N GLY A 77 -5.90 -0.75 10.40
CA GLY A 77 -7.08 0.10 10.57
C GLY A 77 -7.60 0.76 9.28
N ARG A 78 -7.07 0.37 8.11
CA ARG A 78 -7.45 0.89 6.77
C ARG A 78 -6.92 -0.03 5.67
N PRO A 79 -7.46 0.02 4.44
CA PRO A 79 -6.87 -0.67 3.30
C PRO A 79 -5.42 -0.27 3.06
N TYR A 80 -4.59 -1.25 2.66
CA TYR A 80 -3.25 -0.95 2.18
C TYR A 80 -3.31 -0.11 0.91
N SER A 81 -2.49 0.93 0.83
CA SER A 81 -2.46 1.83 -0.33
C SER A 81 -1.05 2.15 -0.81
N ILE A 82 -0.93 2.44 -2.10
CA ILE A 82 0.29 2.98 -2.70
C ILE A 82 -0.01 4.35 -3.29
N ASP A 83 0.82 5.31 -2.91
CA ASP A 83 0.82 6.66 -3.45
C ASP A 83 1.86 6.80 -4.56
N GLY A 84 1.47 7.42 -5.68
CA GLY A 84 2.38 7.65 -6.78
C GLY A 84 1.88 8.61 -7.83
N ARG A 85 2.82 9.09 -8.66
CA ARG A 85 2.52 9.96 -9.80
C ARG A 85 2.23 9.12 -11.04
N VAL A 86 1.19 9.50 -11.80
CA VAL A 86 0.92 8.93 -13.11
C VAL A 86 2.02 9.33 -14.09
N VAL A 87 2.66 8.34 -14.71
CA VAL A 87 3.73 8.50 -15.69
C VAL A 87 3.31 7.91 -17.03
N ARG A 88 4.01 8.30 -18.10
CA ARG A 88 3.86 7.65 -19.41
C ARG A 88 4.50 6.26 -19.35
N GLY A 89 3.70 5.23 -19.63
CA GLY A 89 4.18 3.87 -19.89
C GLY A 89 4.25 3.56 -21.39
N GLU A 90 4.39 2.28 -21.73
CA GLU A 90 4.45 1.82 -23.13
C GLU A 90 3.09 1.77 -23.84
N GLN A 91 2.01 2.10 -23.14
CA GLN A 91 0.65 2.16 -23.70
C GLN A 91 0.16 0.83 -24.32
N LEU A 92 0.76 -0.31 -23.96
CA LEU A 92 0.34 -1.64 -24.41
C LEU A 92 -1.13 -1.94 -24.07
N GLY A 93 -1.58 -1.54 -22.87
CA GLY A 93 -2.98 -1.63 -22.49
C GLY A 93 -3.91 -0.95 -23.50
N ARG A 94 -3.51 0.22 -24.02
CA ARG A 94 -4.31 0.96 -25.00
C ARG A 94 -4.47 0.19 -26.32
N GLN A 95 -3.43 -0.53 -26.76
CA GLN A 95 -3.49 -1.41 -27.92
C GLN A 95 -4.42 -2.61 -27.69
N LEU A 96 -4.54 -3.05 -26.44
CA LEU A 96 -5.45 -4.12 -25.99
C LEU A 96 -6.90 -3.64 -25.80
N GLY A 97 -7.16 -2.32 -25.85
CA GLY A 97 -8.46 -1.71 -25.58
C GLY A 97 -8.69 -1.29 -24.12
N PHE A 98 -7.66 -1.38 -23.27
CA PHE A 98 -7.72 -1.03 -21.85
C PHE A 98 -6.82 0.16 -21.55
N ALA A 99 -7.39 1.35 -21.35
CA ALA A 99 -6.61 2.50 -20.90
C ALA A 99 -6.07 2.26 -19.48
N THR A 100 -4.75 2.22 -19.31
CA THR A 100 -4.10 2.03 -18.00
C THR A 100 -3.25 3.23 -17.60
N ALA A 101 -3.42 3.65 -16.34
CA ALA A 101 -2.55 4.62 -15.68
C ALA A 101 -1.33 3.88 -15.11
N ASN A 102 -0.13 4.29 -15.51
CA ASN A 102 1.11 3.75 -14.95
C ASN A 102 1.50 4.60 -13.73
N ILE A 103 1.48 4.01 -12.53
CA ILE A 103 1.77 4.70 -11.27
C ILE A 103 3.22 4.44 -10.91
N ARG A 104 4.03 5.50 -10.78
CA ARG A 104 5.43 5.36 -10.33
C ARG A 104 5.48 5.10 -8.83
N ILE A 105 5.97 3.93 -8.45
CA ILE A 105 6.16 3.51 -7.06
C ILE A 105 7.55 3.97 -6.57
N LYS A 106 7.61 4.58 -5.37
CA LYS A 106 8.89 4.96 -4.74
C LYS A 106 9.60 3.77 -4.09
N HIS A 107 8.84 2.84 -3.53
CA HIS A 107 9.35 1.63 -2.90
C HIS A 107 9.79 0.61 -3.95
N GLN A 108 11.02 0.12 -3.84
CA GLN A 108 11.60 -0.82 -4.80
C GLN A 108 11.11 -2.27 -4.62
N LYS A 109 10.51 -2.59 -3.46
CA LYS A 109 10.04 -3.93 -3.10
C LYS A 109 8.67 -3.85 -2.43
N PRO A 110 7.57 -3.67 -3.20
CA PRO A 110 6.23 -3.73 -2.65
C PRO A 110 5.98 -5.12 -2.00
N PRO A 111 5.25 -5.17 -0.87
CA PRO A 111 4.88 -6.43 -0.20
C PRO A 111 3.72 -7.17 -0.90
N LEU A 112 3.22 -6.63 -2.02
CA LEU A 112 2.13 -7.17 -2.82
C LEU A 112 2.58 -7.41 -4.26
N GLN A 113 2.02 -8.43 -4.88
CA GLN A 113 2.17 -8.75 -6.30
C GLN A 113 0.89 -9.44 -6.81
N GLY A 114 0.51 -9.18 -8.06
CA GLY A 114 -0.67 -9.78 -8.70
C GLY A 114 -1.66 -8.77 -9.25
N VAL A 115 -2.89 -9.24 -9.48
CA VAL A 115 -4.00 -8.45 -10.01
C VAL A 115 -5.05 -8.24 -8.92
N PHE A 116 -5.57 -7.02 -8.82
CA PHE A 116 -6.38 -6.57 -7.70
C PHE A 116 -7.58 -5.73 -8.14
N ALA A 117 -8.68 -5.81 -7.39
CA ALA A 117 -9.71 -4.78 -7.38
C ALA A 117 -9.24 -3.63 -6.49
N VAL A 118 -9.30 -2.40 -7.01
CA VAL A 118 -8.77 -1.21 -6.35
C VAL A 118 -9.73 -0.04 -6.36
N GLU A 119 -9.56 0.84 -5.37
CA GLU A 119 -10.12 2.18 -5.36
C GLU A 119 -9.00 3.20 -5.50
N VAL A 120 -9.20 4.22 -6.32
CA VAL A 120 -8.23 5.27 -6.62
C VAL A 120 -8.78 6.61 -6.21
N THR A 121 -8.01 7.36 -5.42
CA THR A 121 -8.35 8.74 -5.03
C THR A 121 -7.29 9.71 -5.53
N GLY A 122 -7.64 11.01 -5.57
CA GLY A 122 -6.79 12.07 -6.17
C GLY A 122 -7.20 12.47 -7.59
N LEU A 123 -8.36 12.00 -8.06
CA LEU A 123 -8.94 12.37 -9.36
C LEU A 123 -10.09 13.38 -9.17
N PRO A 124 -10.36 14.22 -10.20
CA PRO A 124 -11.59 15.00 -10.25
C PRO A 124 -12.83 14.08 -10.18
N GLY A 125 -13.88 14.50 -9.48
CA GLY A 125 -15.12 13.73 -9.35
C GLY A 125 -15.12 12.66 -8.25
N GLY A 126 -14.04 12.55 -7.45
CA GLY A 126 -14.00 11.69 -6.27
C GLY A 126 -13.32 10.33 -6.50
N PRO A 127 -13.46 9.38 -5.55
CA PRO A 127 -12.89 8.05 -5.66
C PRO A 127 -13.41 7.30 -6.90
N GLN A 128 -12.49 6.66 -7.62
CA GLN A 128 -12.78 5.85 -8.81
C GLN A 128 -12.43 4.39 -8.55
N ARG A 129 -13.19 3.47 -9.15
CA ARG A 129 -12.97 2.02 -9.02
C ARG A 129 -12.18 1.52 -10.24
N GLY A 130 -11.41 0.45 -10.05
CA GLY A 130 -10.62 -0.12 -11.12
C GLY A 130 -10.06 -1.50 -10.84
N ALA A 131 -9.36 -2.04 -11.83
CA ALA A 131 -8.49 -3.20 -11.71
C ALA A 131 -7.03 -2.76 -11.80
N ALA A 132 -6.17 -3.28 -10.93
CA ALA A 132 -4.75 -2.97 -10.92
C ALA A 132 -3.89 -4.21 -11.07
N ASN A 133 -2.84 -4.11 -11.89
CA ASN A 133 -1.74 -5.05 -11.92
C ASN A 133 -0.56 -4.44 -11.16
N LEU A 134 -0.07 -5.13 -10.12
CA LEU A 134 1.16 -4.78 -9.42
C LEU A 134 2.16 -5.90 -9.63
N GLY A 135 3.17 -5.63 -10.44
CA GLY A 135 4.12 -6.64 -10.87
C GLY A 135 5.52 -6.10 -11.06
N TYR A 136 6.39 -6.95 -11.59
CA TYR A 136 7.76 -6.60 -11.89
C TYR A 136 8.01 -6.66 -13.38
N ARG A 137 8.55 -5.56 -13.94
CA ARG A 137 8.92 -5.52 -15.34
C ARG A 137 10.42 -5.77 -15.50
N PRO A 138 10.84 -6.76 -16.30
CA PRO A 138 12.20 -6.82 -16.79
C PRO A 138 12.50 -5.53 -17.57
N SER A 139 13.56 -4.82 -17.22
CA SER A 139 14.02 -3.67 -18.00
C SER A 139 15.25 -4.04 -18.81
N ALA A 140 15.46 -3.35 -19.93
CA ALA A 140 16.62 -3.55 -20.80
C ALA A 140 17.97 -3.37 -20.07
N ASN A 141 17.98 -2.60 -18.97
CA ASN A 141 19.16 -2.37 -18.13
C ASN A 141 19.31 -3.40 -17.01
N GLN A 142 18.59 -4.53 -17.06
CA GLN A 142 18.57 -5.60 -16.05
C GLN A 142 18.10 -5.17 -14.64
N VAL A 143 17.61 -3.93 -14.48
CA VAL A 143 17.03 -3.46 -13.23
C VAL A 143 15.55 -3.77 -13.23
N THR A 144 15.16 -4.81 -12.51
CA THR A 144 13.74 -5.10 -12.29
C THR A 144 13.14 -4.03 -11.39
N ARG A 145 12.12 -3.33 -11.88
CA ARG A 145 11.39 -2.32 -11.11
C ARG A 145 9.93 -2.72 -10.95
N PRO A 146 9.33 -2.46 -9.78
CA PRO A 146 7.91 -2.69 -9.62
C PRO A 146 7.13 -1.69 -10.46
N LEU A 147 6.07 -2.16 -11.10
CA LEU A 147 5.16 -1.39 -11.92
C LEU A 147 3.75 -1.60 -11.40
N LEU A 148 3.05 -0.50 -11.15
CA LEU A 148 1.63 -0.49 -10.83
C LEU A 148 0.87 0.09 -12.02
N GLU A 149 0.07 -0.73 -12.66
CA GLU A 149 -0.81 -0.34 -13.77
C GLU A 149 -2.25 -0.41 -13.31
N VAL A 150 -3.02 0.66 -13.48
CA VAL A 150 -4.42 0.71 -13.05
C VAL A 150 -5.32 0.99 -14.24
N HIS A 151 -6.29 0.12 -14.48
CA HIS A 151 -7.41 0.34 -15.38
C HIS A 151 -8.61 0.86 -14.57
N LEU A 152 -8.95 2.14 -14.76
CA LEU A 152 -10.12 2.76 -14.14
C LEU A 152 -11.37 2.45 -14.96
N PHE A 153 -12.48 2.11 -14.29
CA PHE A 153 -13.75 1.84 -14.96
C PHE A 153 -14.42 3.14 -15.40
N ASP A 154 -14.98 3.13 -16.62
CA ASP A 154 -15.77 4.22 -17.20
C ASP A 154 -15.09 5.61 -17.12
N PHE A 155 -13.76 5.63 -17.08
CA PHE A 155 -12.97 6.84 -16.88
C PHE A 155 -12.30 7.29 -18.19
N CYS A 156 -12.62 8.51 -18.61
CA CYS A 156 -12.09 9.10 -19.84
C CYS A 156 -11.59 10.53 -19.57
N ALA A 157 -10.41 10.65 -18.97
CA ALA A 157 -9.71 11.92 -18.83
C ALA A 157 -8.19 11.72 -18.87
N ASP A 158 -7.46 12.75 -19.29
CA ASP A 158 -6.00 12.78 -19.17
C ASP A 158 -5.62 13.09 -17.71
N ILE A 159 -4.86 12.19 -17.11
CA ILE A 159 -4.42 12.23 -15.72
C ILE A 159 -2.89 12.17 -15.59
N TYR A 160 -2.14 12.40 -16.68
CA TYR A 160 -0.69 12.43 -16.63
C TYR A 160 -0.18 13.48 -15.63
N GLY A 161 0.78 13.08 -14.79
CA GLY A 161 1.34 13.95 -13.75
C GLY A 161 0.49 14.07 -12.49
N ALA A 162 -0.76 13.59 -12.50
CA ALA A 162 -1.61 13.53 -11.30
C ALA A 162 -0.96 12.64 -10.22
N HIS A 163 -1.20 12.99 -8.97
CA HIS A 163 -0.76 12.19 -7.82
C HIS A 163 -1.96 11.41 -7.28
N LEU A 164 -1.85 10.09 -7.31
CA LEU A 164 -2.95 9.20 -6.99
C LEU A 164 -2.60 8.33 -5.78
N ASN A 165 -3.62 8.03 -4.99
CA ASN A 165 -3.57 7.02 -3.93
C ASN A 165 -4.41 5.81 -4.38
N VAL A 166 -3.75 4.66 -4.54
CA VAL A 166 -4.36 3.40 -4.99
C VAL A 166 -4.52 2.48 -3.79
N ARG A 167 -5.76 2.22 -3.39
CA ARG A 167 -6.13 1.32 -2.28
C ARG A 167 -6.42 -0.06 -2.82
N PHE A 168 -5.76 -1.07 -2.25
CA PHE A 168 -5.91 -2.47 -2.63
C PHE A 168 -7.00 -3.12 -1.77
N LEU A 169 -8.09 -3.56 -2.41
CA LEU A 169 -9.28 -4.02 -1.69
C LEU A 169 -9.45 -5.54 -1.76
N HIS A 170 -9.14 -6.13 -2.92
CA HIS A 170 -9.26 -7.58 -3.11
C HIS A 170 -8.26 -8.09 -4.13
N LYS A 171 -7.67 -9.27 -3.87
CA LYS A 171 -6.75 -9.94 -4.77
C LYS A 171 -7.55 -10.85 -5.70
N LEU A 172 -7.46 -10.61 -7.00
CA LEU A 172 -8.14 -11.41 -8.02
C LEU A 172 -7.33 -12.65 -8.37
N ARG A 173 -6.02 -12.48 -8.59
CA ARG A 173 -5.09 -13.57 -8.92
C ARG A 173 -3.62 -13.16 -8.81
N ASP A 174 -2.73 -14.13 -8.88
CA ASP A 174 -1.30 -13.92 -9.09
C ASP A 174 -0.98 -13.53 -10.54
N GLU A 175 0.23 -13.01 -10.76
CA GLU A 175 0.75 -12.77 -12.11
C GLU A 175 0.96 -14.10 -12.86
N MET A 176 0.66 -14.10 -14.15
CA MET A 176 0.78 -15.28 -15.00
C MET A 176 1.30 -14.90 -16.38
N LYS A 177 1.98 -15.85 -17.03
CA LYS A 177 2.43 -15.70 -18.41
C LYS A 177 1.32 -16.17 -19.35
N PHE A 178 1.20 -15.49 -20.49
CA PHE A 178 0.24 -15.84 -21.53
C PHE A 178 0.97 -16.36 -22.77
N PRO A 179 0.40 -17.37 -23.45
CA PRO A 179 1.00 -17.93 -24.65
C PRO A 179 0.98 -16.97 -25.83
N ASP A 180 -0.01 -16.07 -25.89
CA ASP A 180 -0.19 -15.11 -26.96
C ASP A 180 -0.97 -13.86 -26.50
N PHE A 181 -1.09 -12.90 -27.42
CA PHE A 181 -1.79 -11.64 -27.21
C PHE A 181 -3.30 -11.79 -26.99
N ASN A 182 -3.95 -12.76 -27.63
CA ASN A 182 -5.38 -12.98 -27.49
C ASN A 182 -5.73 -13.55 -26.12
N ALA A 183 -4.92 -14.50 -25.63
CA ALA A 183 -5.03 -15.05 -24.29
C ALA A 183 -4.84 -13.97 -23.21
N LEU A 184 -3.84 -13.09 -23.38
CA LEU A 184 -3.63 -11.94 -22.51
C LEU A 184 -4.87 -11.02 -22.50
N LYS A 185 -5.38 -10.65 -23.68
CA LYS A 185 -6.55 -9.77 -23.80
C LYS A 185 -7.80 -10.37 -23.13
N ALA A 186 -8.04 -11.66 -23.35
CA ALA A 186 -9.16 -12.38 -22.76
C ALA A 186 -9.06 -12.40 -21.22
N GLN A 187 -7.86 -12.64 -20.68
CA GLN A 187 -7.68 -12.64 -19.23
C GLN A 187 -7.85 -11.25 -18.63
N ILE A 188 -7.33 -10.19 -19.27
CA ILE A 188 -7.55 -8.81 -18.79
C ILE A 188 -9.04 -8.48 -18.76
N ALA A 189 -9.81 -8.89 -19.77
CA ALA A 189 -11.26 -8.70 -19.78
C ALA A 189 -11.93 -9.44 -18.61
N ALA A 190 -11.54 -10.69 -18.35
CA ALA A 190 -12.05 -11.47 -17.23
C ALA A 190 -11.70 -10.83 -15.87
N ASP A 191 -10.47 -10.31 -15.72
CA ASP A 191 -10.03 -9.63 -14.50
C ASP A 191 -10.84 -8.34 -14.24
N VAL A 192 -11.14 -7.58 -15.30
CA VAL A 192 -11.99 -6.37 -15.20
C VAL A 192 -13.40 -6.73 -14.76
N GLU A 193 -14.02 -7.77 -15.34
CA GLU A 193 -15.35 -8.21 -14.94
C GLU A 193 -15.38 -8.77 -13.52
N ALA A 194 -14.35 -9.53 -13.10
CA ALA A 194 -14.22 -10.00 -11.72
C ALA A 194 -14.07 -8.83 -10.72
N ALA A 195 -13.30 -7.81 -11.06
CA ALA A 195 -13.18 -6.60 -10.24
C ALA A 195 -14.50 -5.82 -10.18
N LYS A 196 -15.23 -5.67 -11.29
CA LYS A 196 -16.57 -5.06 -11.28
C LYS A 196 -17.55 -5.86 -10.41
N ALA A 197 -17.54 -7.19 -10.51
CA ALA A 197 -18.38 -8.07 -9.69
C ALA A 197 -18.09 -7.89 -8.19
N TYR A 198 -16.82 -7.77 -7.79
CA TYR A 198 -16.44 -7.48 -6.40
C TYR A 198 -17.15 -6.22 -5.86
N PHE A 199 -17.30 -5.20 -6.70
CA PHE A 199 -17.92 -3.92 -6.34
C PHE A 199 -19.45 -3.88 -6.42
N GLN A 200 -20.10 -4.87 -7.03
CA GLN A 200 -21.57 -4.96 -7.10
C GLN A 200 -22.18 -5.54 -5.82
N PHE A 201 -21.46 -6.41 -5.13
CA PHE A 201 -21.97 -7.17 -3.98
C PHE A 201 -21.44 -6.68 -2.63
N ARG A 202 -20.58 -5.65 -2.60
CA ARG A 202 -19.93 -5.17 -1.39
C ARG A 202 -19.79 -3.65 -1.42
N ASP A 203 -20.35 -3.00 -0.41
CA ASP A 203 -19.76 -1.77 0.11
C ASP A 203 -18.74 -2.17 1.17
N PRO A 204 -17.43 -1.99 0.91
CA PRO A 204 -16.44 -2.27 1.92
C PRO A 204 -16.75 -1.56 3.25
N PRO A 205 -16.62 -2.24 4.41
CA PRO A 205 -17.02 -1.69 5.71
C PRO A 205 -16.28 -0.41 6.13
N TRP A 206 -15.22 -0.04 5.40
CA TRP A 206 -14.43 1.19 5.60
C TRP A 206 -14.89 2.38 4.73
N LEU A 207 -15.91 2.25 3.89
CA LEU A 207 -16.45 3.37 3.09
C LEU A 207 -17.40 4.30 3.87
N THR A 208 -17.82 3.93 5.07
CA THR A 208 -18.81 4.69 5.86
C THR A 208 -18.25 5.90 6.63
N THR A 209 -16.96 6.22 6.54
CA THR A 209 -16.35 7.34 7.28
C THR A 209 -15.95 8.51 6.38
N SER A 210 -16.91 9.07 5.64
CA SER A 210 -16.75 10.43 5.08
C SER A 210 -18.08 11.16 4.90
N LYS A 211 -18.88 11.27 5.96
CA LYS A 211 -19.69 12.48 6.11
C LYS A 211 -18.87 13.49 6.90
N PRO A 212 -18.53 14.67 6.33
CA PRO A 212 -18.05 15.76 7.15
C PRO A 212 -19.17 16.10 8.14
N SER A 213 -18.83 16.12 9.42
CA SER A 213 -19.67 16.73 10.44
C SER A 213 -19.93 18.18 10.04
N THR A 214 -21.19 18.47 9.69
CA THR A 214 -21.76 19.83 9.71
C THR A 214 -21.57 20.48 11.06
#